data_AF-A0A759WGG6-F1
#
_entry.id   AF-A0A759WGG6-F1
#
_cell.length_a   1.000
_cell.length_b   1.000
_cell.length_c   1.000
_cell.angle_alpha   90.00
_cell.angle_beta   90.00
_cell.angle_gamma   90.00
#
_symmetry.space_group_name_H-M   'P 1'
#
loop_
_entity.id
_entity.type
_entity.pdbx_description
1 polymer ?
#
loop_
_entity_poly.entity_id
_entity_poly.type
_entity_poly.pdbx_seq_one_letter_code
_entity_poly.pdbx_strand_id
1 'polypeptide(L)' 'MTPDDFTALRTEHGNVIALDRRDNQEFVLAECHSPDVAAFILDAVRFHTARTRSLPHENNH' A
#
# COMPACT_ATOMS: atom_id res chain seq x y z
N MET A 1 -9.44 -8.33 7.52
CA MET A 1 -8.23 -7.58 7.13
C MET A 1 -8.35 -6.22 7.78
N THR A 2 -7.47 -5.91 8.73
CA THR A 2 -7.36 -4.54 9.24
C THR A 2 -6.46 -3.75 8.28
N PRO A 3 -6.61 -2.42 8.19
CA PRO A 3 -5.76 -1.58 7.36
C PRO A 3 -4.26 -1.65 7.69
N ASP A 4 -3.89 -2.17 8.87
CA ASP A 4 -2.51 -2.34 9.32
C ASP A 4 -1.88 -3.68 8.86
N ASP A 5 -2.66 -4.57 8.24
CA ASP A 5 -2.17 -5.86 7.75
C ASP A 5 -1.21 -5.69 6.55
N PHE A 6 -1.35 -4.61 5.77
CA PHE A 6 -0.56 -4.36 4.57
C PHE A 6 0.18 -3.03 4.61
N THR A 7 1.45 -3.03 4.21
CA THR A 7 2.26 -1.81 4.07
C THR A 7 2.86 -1.74 2.67
N ALA A 8 2.65 -0.63 1.96
CA ALA A 8 3.34 -0.38 0.70
C ALA A 8 4.74 0.19 0.95
N LEU A 9 5.77 -0.40 0.34
CA LEU A 9 7.18 -0.11 0.56
C LEU A 9 7.96 -0.07 -0.76
N ARG A 10 9.07 0.67 -0.79
CA ARG A 10 10.06 0.61 -1.87
C ARG A 10 11.21 -0.30 -1.45
N THR A 11 11.53 -1.25 -2.30
CA THR A 11 12.67 -2.18 -2.13
C THR A 11 13.99 -1.55 -2.54
N GLU A 12 15.10 -2.18 -2.18
CA GLU A 12 16.45 -1.74 -2.59
C GLU A 12 16.64 -1.74 -4.11
N HIS A 13 16.02 -2.71 -4.81
CA HIS A 13 16.03 -2.81 -6.27
C HIS A 13 15.15 -1.76 -6.97
N GLY A 14 14.39 -0.97 -6.20
CA GLY A 14 13.54 0.11 -6.69
C GLY A 14 12.08 -0.26 -6.88
N ASN A 15 11.74 -1.55 -6.82
CA ASN A 15 10.37 -2.03 -6.92
C ASN A 15 9.50 -1.53 -5.77
N VAL A 16 8.23 -1.27 -6.07
CA VAL A 16 7.20 -1.01 -5.07
C VAL A 16 6.48 -2.31 -4.77
N ILE A 17 6.43 -2.68 -3.49
CA ILE A 17 5.78 -3.89 -3.01
C ILE A 17 4.68 -3.57 -1.99
N ALA A 18 3.73 -4.48 -1.84
CA ALA A 18 2.90 -4.60 -0.65
C ALA A 18 3.48 -5.71 0.23
N LEU A 19 3.79 -5.37 1.49
CA LEU A 19 4.18 -6.32 2.53
C LEU A 19 2.97 -6.67 3.38
N ASP A 20 2.58 -7.95 3.40
CA ASP A 20 1.64 -8.48 4.39
C ASP A 20 2.39 -8.74 5.70
N ARG A 21 2.01 -8.04 6.77
CA ARG A 21 2.72 -8.12 8.06
C ARG A 21 2.36 -9.37 8.86
N ARG A 22 1.32 -10.11 8.45
CA ARG A 22 0.83 -11.29 9.18
C ARG A 22 1.72 -12.51 8.97
N ASP A 23 2.25 -12.66 7.77
CA ASP A 23 3.11 -13.77 7.36
C ASP A 23 4.42 -13.31 6.70
N ASN A 24 4.67 -12.00 6.62
CA ASN A 24 5.83 -11.39 5.99
C ASN A 24 5.93 -11.71 4.49
N GLN A 25 4.78 -11.91 3.83
CA GLN A 25 4.72 -12.15 2.40
C GLN A 25 4.79 -10.84 1.61
N GLU A 26 5.61 -10.83 0.56
CA GLU A 26 5.81 -9.69 -0.33
C GLU A 26 5.07 -9.89 -1.66
N PHE A 27 4.39 -8.84 -2.12
CA PHE A 27 3.73 -8.79 -3.42
C PHE A 27 4.23 -7.61 -4.22
N VAL A 28 4.71 -7.84 -5.44
CA VAL A 28 5.15 -6.75 -6.32
C VAL A 28 3.94 -6.00 -6.85
N LEU A 29 3.86 -4.70 -6.54
CA LEU A 29 2.85 -3.79 -7.09
C LEU A 29 3.34 -3.16 -8.40
N ALA A 30 4.62 -2.80 -8.45
CA ALA A 30 5.25 -2.25 -9.65
C ALA A 30 6.76 -2.49 -9.64
N GLU A 31 7.30 -2.87 -10.80
CA GLU A 31 8.74 -2.84 -11.04
C GLU A 31 9.15 -1.42 -11.47
N CYS A 32 10.09 -0.82 -10.75
CA CYS A 32 10.40 0.60 -10.92
C CYS A 32 11.90 0.86 -10.78
N HIS A 33 12.52 1.39 -11.83
CA HIS A 33 13.92 1.83 -11.78
C HIS A 33 14.06 3.31 -11.43
N SER A 34 13.02 4.12 -11.65
CA SER A 34 13.01 5.55 -11.29
C SER A 34 12.53 5.76 -9.85
N PRO A 35 13.33 6.43 -8.99
CA PRO A 35 12.91 6.81 -7.64
C PRO A 35 11.64 7.67 -7.61
N ASP A 36 11.50 8.60 -8.56
CA ASP A 36 10.35 9.53 -8.61
C ASP A 36 9.04 8.80 -8.93
N VAL A 37 9.09 7.83 -9.84
CA VAL A 37 7.94 6.99 -10.18
C VAL A 37 7.55 6.11 -9.00
N ALA A 38 8.53 5.51 -8.31
CA ALA A 38 8.28 4.71 -7.11
C ALA A 38 7.64 5.55 -5.99
N ALA A 39 8.12 6.78 -5.78
CA ALA A 39 7.54 7.71 -4.81
C ALA A 39 6.10 8.08 -5.15
N PHE A 40 5.82 8.40 -6.42
CA PHE A 40 4.47 8.70 -6.89
C PHE A 40 3.48 7.55 -6.64
N ILE A 41 3.90 6.31 -6.93
CA ILE A 41 3.07 5.12 -6.70
C ILE A 41 2.81 4.93 -5.20
N LEU A 42 3.84 5.07 -4.36
CA LEU A 42 3.68 4.95 -2.91
C LEU A 42 2.68 5.98 -2.36
N ASP A 43 2.76 7.23 -2.82
CA ASP A 43 1.82 8.28 -2.42
C ASP A 43 0.39 7.97 -2.88
N ALA A 44 0.21 7.46 -4.09
CA ALA A 44 -1.10 7.04 -4.59
C ALA A 44 -1.68 5.91 -3.73
N VAL A 45 -0.89 4.88 -3.41
CA VAL A 45 -1.33 3.77 -2.55
C VAL A 45 -1.73 4.29 -1.17
N ARG A 46 -0.93 5.17 -0.56
CA ARG A 46 -1.24 5.78 0.74
C ARG A 46 -2.53 6.57 0.68
N PHE A 47 -2.72 7.40 -0.34
CA PHE A 47 -3.92 8.22 -0.49
C PHE A 47 -5.19 7.37 -0.58
N HIS A 48 -5.18 6.33 -1.42
CA HIS A 48 -6.35 5.50 -1.66
C HIS A 48 -6.66 4.53 -0.51
N THR A 49 -5.65 4.07 0.24
CA THR A 49 -5.84 3.17 1.39
C THR A 49 -6.08 3.93 2.72
N ALA A 50 -5.64 5.18 2.83
CA ALA A 50 -5.99 6.05 3.95
C ALA A 50 -7.46 6.49 3.90
N ARG A 51 -8.06 6.64 2.71
CA ARG A 51 -9.46 7.07 2.56
C ARG A 51 -10.47 5.99 2.98
N THR A 52 -10.11 4.72 2.87
CA THR A 52 -10.88 3.60 3.47
C THR A 52 -10.93 3.65 5.00
N ARG A 53 -10.11 4.48 5.66
CA ARG A 53 -10.09 4.67 7.12
C ARG A 53 -11.19 5.61 7.63
N SER A 54 -11.82 6.40 6.76
CA SER A 54 -12.73 7.49 7.15
C SER A 54 -14.17 7.39 6.61
N LEU A 55 -14.55 6.27 5.99
CA LEU A 55 -15.97 6.02 5.71
C LEU A 55 -16.61 5.41 6.98
N PRO A 56 -17.56 6.09 7.65
CA PRO A 56 -18.37 5.43 8.65
C PRO A 56 -19.15 4.33 7.94
N HIS A 57 -19.20 3.16 8.55
CA HIS A 57 -20.12 2.11 8.17
C HIS A 57 -21.54 2.67 8.35
N GLU A 58 -22.20 3.08 7.25
CA GLU A 58 -23.62 3.40 7.28
C GLU A 58 -24.38 2.12 7.59
N ASN A 59 -24.68 1.92 8.88
CA ASN A 59 -25.65 0.94 9.34
C ASN A 59 -27.04 1.42 8.89
N ASN A 60 -27.52 0.92 7.76
CA ASN A 60 -28.95 0.95 7.47
C ASN A 60 -29.65 -0.05 8.43
N HIS A 61 -30.49 0.47 9.32
CA HIS A 61 -31.54 -0.25 10.01
C HIS A 61 -32.89 0.25 9.51
#